data_AF-A0A0D0D9X3-F1
#
_entry.id   AF-A0A0D0D9X3-F1
#
_cell.length_a   1.000
_cell.length_b   1.000
_cell.length_c   1.000
_cell.angle_alpha   90.00
_cell.angle_beta   90.00
_cell.angle_gamma   90.00
#
_symmetry.space_group_name_H-M   'P 1'
#
loop_
_entity.id
_entity.type
_entity.pdbx_description
1 polymer ?
#
loop_
_entity_poly.entity_id
_entity_poly.type
_entity_poly.pdbx_seq_one_letter_code
_entity_poly.pdbx_strand_id
1 'polypeptide(L)' 'MEDTFDILEVDDILTMQPVAALKQSHNIVNDCDLSVSDLLCAKNSFLVHIEHVSWLKKCINTLVEFFWHLENHPIHNR' A
#
# COMPACT_ATOMS: atom_id res chain seq x y z
N MET A 1 -0.54 16.32 17.44
CA MET A 1 -0.48 17.41 16.46
C MET A 1 0.01 16.78 15.17
N GLU A 2 -0.92 16.35 14.32
CA GLU A 2 -0.62 15.57 13.10
C GLU A 2 -0.25 16.47 11.91
N ASP A 3 -0.39 17.79 12.07
CA ASP A 3 -0.16 18.79 11.02
C ASP A 3 1.27 19.36 11.01
N THR A 4 2.27 18.52 11.31
CA THR A 4 3.68 18.94 11.12
C THR A 4 4.08 18.61 9.69
N PHE A 5 4.66 19.58 8.98
CA PHE A 5 5.10 19.43 7.59
C PHE A 5 6.62 19.56 7.52
N ASP A 6 7.25 18.67 6.76
CA ASP A 6 8.65 18.76 6.38
C ASP A 6 8.77 19.40 5.00
N ILE A 7 9.91 20.04 4.77
CA ILE A 7 10.29 20.66 3.50
C ILE A 7 11.30 19.74 2.81
N LEU A 8 10.98 19.30 1.59
CA LEU A 8 11.81 18.43 0.76
C LEU A 8 12.12 19.13 -0.57
N GLU A 9 13.34 19.00 -1.06
CA GLU A 9 13.71 19.43 -2.41
C GLU A 9 13.67 18.22 -3.36
N VAL A 10 12.90 18.34 -4.45
CA VAL A 10 12.81 17.32 -5.53
C VAL A 10 12.95 18.04 -6.86
N ASP A 11 13.98 17.70 -7.65
CA ASP A 11 14.22 18.26 -8.98
C ASP A 11 14.20 19.81 -9.02
N ASP A 12 14.93 20.46 -8.11
CA ASP A 12 14.98 21.93 -7.91
C ASP A 12 13.63 22.56 -7.48
N ILE A 13 12.65 21.74 -7.07
CA ILE A 13 11.35 22.19 -6.56
C ILE A 13 11.28 21.94 -5.04
N LEU A 14 10.99 23.00 -4.28
CA LEU A 14 10.73 22.90 -2.86
C LEU A 14 9.29 22.43 -2.63
N THR A 15 9.12 21.29 -1.96
CA THR A 15 7.84 20.64 -1.73
C THR A 15 7.59 20.49 -0.24
N MET A 16 6.38 20.80 0.24
CA MET A 16 5.98 20.55 1.62
C MET A 16 5.22 19.23 1.69
N GLN A 17 5.65 18.32 2.57
CA GLN A 17 4.94 17.06 2.82
C GLN A 17 4.61 16.91 4.30
N PRO A 18 3.45 16.33 4.66
CA PRO A 18 3.17 16.00 6.04
C PRO A 18 4.23 15.03 6.59
N VAL A 19 4.77 15.31 7.78
CA VAL A 19 5.69 14.39 8.49
C VAL A 19 5.00 13.04 8.76
N ALA A 20 3.68 13.08 8.97
CA ALA A 20 2.87 11.88 9.11
C ALA A 20 2.91 10.96 7.88
N ALA A 21 3.19 11.48 6.67
CA ALA A 21 3.33 10.67 5.46
C ALA A 21 4.58 9.79 5.48
N LEU A 22 5.62 10.20 6.22
CA LEU A 22 6.85 9.42 6.41
C LEU A 22 6.82 8.54 7.65
N LYS A 23 5.95 8.87 8.61
CA LYS A 23 5.89 8.16 9.88
C LYS A 23 5.15 6.84 9.68
N GLN A 24 5.84 5.73 9.92
CA GLN A 24 5.20 4.42 9.97
C GLN A 24 4.02 4.45 10.96
N SER A 25 2.91 3.84 10.56
CA SER A 25 1.75 3.69 11.43
C SER A 25 2.16 3.01 12.73
N HIS A 26 1.63 3.47 13.87
CA HIS A 26 1.86 2.80 15.16
C HIS A 26 1.37 1.34 15.20
N ASN A 27 0.55 0.95 14.22
CA ASN A 27 0.00 -0.40 14.05
C ASN A 27 0.68 -1.17 12.92
N ILE A 28 1.89 -0.79 12.49
CA ILE A 28 2.60 -1.55 11.45
C ILE A 28 2.92 -2.95 11.97
N VAL A 29 2.59 -3.96 11.17
CA VAL A 29 2.95 -5.36 11.40
C VAL A 29 4.10 -5.70 10.47
N ASN A 30 5.10 -6.42 10.96
CA ASN A 30 6.20 -6.89 10.12
C ASN A 30 5.66 -7.89 9.09
N ASP A 31 6.13 -7.84 7.84
CA ASP A 31 5.71 -8.79 6.79
C ASP A 31 5.89 -10.26 7.20
N CYS A 32 6.90 -10.57 8.03
CA CYS A 32 7.14 -11.92 8.56
C CYS A 32 6.07 -12.36 9.57
N ASP A 33 5.41 -11.42 10.23
CA ASP A 33 4.39 -11.66 11.25
C ASP A 33 2.96 -11.51 10.69
N LEU A 34 2.83 -11.06 9.43
CA LEU A 34 1.54 -10.84 8.79
C LEU A 34 0.95 -12.17 8.31
N SER A 35 -0.24 -12.52 8.81
CA SER A 35 -0.93 -13.71 8.33
C SER A 35 -1.41 -13.53 6.89
N VAL A 36 -1.50 -14.63 6.14
CA VAL A 36 -2.05 -14.62 4.77
C VAL A 36 -3.49 -14.11 4.75
N SER A 37 -4.27 -14.42 5.80
CA SER A 37 -5.64 -13.92 5.94
C SER A 37 -5.68 -12.40 6.07
N ASP A 38 -4.79 -11.81 6.87
CA ASP A 38 -4.73 -10.35 7.06
C ASP A 38 -4.28 -9.65 5.77
N LEU A 39 -3.31 -10.24 5.06
CA LEU A 39 -2.88 -9.77 3.74
C LEU A 39 -4.04 -9.76 2.73
N LEU A 40 -4.80 -10.86 2.65
CA LEU A 40 -5.95 -10.95 1.73
C LEU A 40 -7.09 -10.01 2.13
N CYS A 41 -7.29 -9.76 3.42
CA CYS A 41 -8.22 -8.75 3.91
C CYS A 41 -7.79 -7.34 3.47
N ALA A 42 -6.52 -6.99 3.70
CA ALA A 42 -5.94 -5.71 3.31
C ALA A 42 -5.97 -5.49 1.79
N LYS A 43 -5.70 -6.53 1.00
CA LYS A 43 -5.84 -6.53 -0.47
C LYS A 43 -7.20 -6.00 -0.91
N ASN A 44 -8.29 -6.51 -0.32
CA ASN A 44 -9.64 -6.16 -0.75
C ASN A 44 -9.92 -4.66 -0.55
N SER A 45 -9.55 -4.11 0.61
CA SER A 45 -9.67 -2.68 0.88
C SER A 45 -8.76 -1.84 -0.01
N PHE A 46 -7.52 -2.29 -0.25
CA PHE A 46 -6.57 -1.61 -1.11
C PHE A 46 -7.06 -1.50 -2.56
N LEU A 47 -7.55 -2.59 -3.15
CA LEU A 47 -8.07 -2.61 -4.52
C LEU A 47 -9.26 -1.65 -4.71
N VAL A 48 -10.16 -1.59 -3.73
CA VAL A 48 -11.28 -0.63 -3.74
C VAL A 48 -10.78 0.81 -3.68
N HIS A 49 -9.76 1.10 -2.87
CA HIS A 49 -9.24 2.45 -2.74
C HIS A 49 -8.52 2.92 -4.01
N ILE A 50 -7.68 2.09 -4.63
CA ILE A 50 -6.96 2.47 -5.86
C ILE A 50 -7.91 2.73 -7.03
N GLU A 51 -9.06 2.04 -7.08
CA GLU A 51 -10.12 2.33 -8.05
C GLU A 51 -10.71 3.73 -7.82
N HIS A 52 -10.94 4.14 -6.57
CA HIS A 52 -11.47 5.46 -6.26
C HIS A 52 -10.49 6.61 -6.51
N VAL A 53 -9.18 6.39 -6.32
CA VAL A 53 -8.16 7.42 -6.58
C VAL A 53 -7.70 7.47 -8.04
N SER A 54 -8.51 6.93 -8.96
CA SER A 54 -8.32 7.06 -10.41
C SER A 54 -6.98 6.54 -10.93
N TRP A 55 -6.45 5.48 -10.32
CA TRP A 55 -5.27 4.81 -10.86
C TRP A 55 -5.53 4.29 -12.28
N LEU A 56 -4.49 4.22 -13.10
CA LEU A 56 -4.62 3.68 -14.45
C LEU A 56 -5.15 2.25 -14.38
N LYS A 57 -6.18 1.94 -15.17
CA LYS A 57 -6.79 0.61 -15.23
C LYS A 57 -5.77 -0.50 -15.50
N LYS A 58 -4.72 -0.22 -16.27
CA LYS A 58 -3.60 -1.15 -16.51
C LYS A 58 -2.89 -1.52 -15.20
N CYS A 59 -2.60 -0.54 -14.34
CA CYS A 59 -1.97 -0.76 -13.03
C CYS A 59 -2.88 -1.57 -12.11
N ILE A 60 -4.17 -1.24 -12.08
CA ILE A 60 -5.16 -1.96 -11.27
C ILE A 60 -5.23 -3.43 -11.72
N ASN A 61 -5.35 -3.69 -13.02
CA ASN A 61 -5.39 -5.05 -13.56
C ASN A 61 -4.12 -5.85 -13.23
N THR A 62 -2.93 -5.26 -13.37
CA THR A 62 -1.67 -5.91 -13.01
C THR A 62 -1.62 -6.27 -11.53
N LEU A 63 -2.13 -5.41 -10.65
CA LEU A 63 -2.19 -5.69 -9.21
C LEU A 63 -3.20 -6.81 -8.89
N VAL A 64 -4.37 -6.80 -9.51
CA VAL A 64 -5.36 -7.89 -9.39
C VAL A 64 -4.76 -9.24 -9.79
N GLU A 65 -4.05 -9.28 -10.92
CA GLU A 65 -3.36 -10.48 -11.40
C GLU A 65 -2.24 -10.94 -10.46
N PHE A 66 -1.44 -10.00 -9.94
CA PHE A 66 -0.42 -10.30 -8.94
C PHE A 66 -1.01 -10.96 -7.70
N PHE A 67 -2.06 -10.37 -7.13
CA PHE A 67 -2.70 -10.92 -5.93
C PHE A 67 -3.39 -12.25 -6.19
N TRP A 68 -3.97 -12.45 -7.38
CA TRP A 68 -4.52 -13.74 -7.78
C TRP A 68 -3.46 -14.83 -7.78
N HIS A 69 -2.27 -14.58 -8.35
CA HIS A 69 -1.17 -15.53 -8.32
C HIS A 69 -0.66 -15.80 -6.90
N LEU A 70 -0.60 -14.76 -6.06
CA LEU A 70 -0.19 -14.90 -4.67
C LEU A 70 -1.16 -15.79 -3.88
N GLU A 71 -2.46 -15.57 -4.02
CA GLU A 71 -3.51 -16.34 -3.34
C GLU A 71 -3.56 -17.80 -3.79
N ASN A 72 -3.30 -18.07 -5.07
CA ASN A 72 -3.30 -19.41 -5.64
C ASN A 72 -1.91 -20.08 -5.60
N HIS A 73 -0.93 -19.47 -4.93
CA HIS A 73 0.42 -20.01 -4.92
C HIS A 73 0.47 -21.37 -4.21
N PRO A 74 1.19 -22.38 -4.76
CA PRO A 74 1.22 -23.74 -4.18
C PRO A 74 1.70 -23.83 -2.73
N ILE A 75 2.44 -22.82 -2.26
CA ILE A 75 2.89 -22.72 -0.85
C ILE A 75 1.70 -22.56 0.11
N HIS A 76 0.60 -21.96 -0.34
CA HIS A 76 -0.61 -21.74 0.48
C HIS A 76 -1.63 -22.89 0.38
N ASN A 77 -1.55 -23.73 -0.65
CA ASN A 77 -2.50 -24.82 -0.92
C ASN A 77 -1.97 -26.21 -0.50
N ARG A 78 -1.13 -26.28 0.53
CA ARG A 78 -0.54 -27.55 1.03
C ARG A 78 -1.09 -27.96 2.39
#